data_AF-A0A1A8CAT8-F1
#
_entry.id   AF-A0A1A8CAT8-F1
#
_cell.length_a   1.000
_cell.length_b   1.000
_cell.length_c   1.000
_cell.angle_alpha   90.00
_cell.angle_beta   90.00
_cell.angle_gamma   90.00
#
_symmetry.space_group_name_H-M   'P 1'
#
loop_
_entity.id
_entity.type
_entity.pdbx_description
1 polymer ?
#
loop_
_entity_poly.entity_id
_entity_poly.type
_entity_poly.pdbx_seq_one_letter_code
_entity_poly.pdbx_strand_id
1 'polypeptide(L)' 'QAAAQLKETGVVLFAIGLRYPKWEELHAVASEPVESHVFFADDFHDAINGLYTTLSTFSVCSAAPAGC' A
#
# COMPACT_ATOMS: atom_id res chain seq x y z
N GLN A 1 10.66 -3.68 -12.41
CA GLN A 1 10.68 -4.85 -11.50
C GLN A 1 11.06 -4.55 -10.04
N ALA A 2 11.20 -3.28 -9.61
CA ALA A 2 11.56 -2.96 -8.21
C ALA A 2 10.49 -3.38 -7.17
N ALA A 3 9.20 -3.30 -7.54
CA ALA A 3 8.10 -3.72 -6.66
C ALA A 3 8.11 -5.23 -6.35
N ALA A 4 8.58 -6.07 -7.29
CA ALA A 4 8.62 -7.53 -7.08
C ALA A 4 9.64 -7.91 -6.01
N GLN A 5 10.85 -7.34 -6.05
CA GLN A 5 11.88 -7.61 -5.05
C GLN A 5 11.46 -7.12 -3.65
N LEU A 6 10.75 -6.00 -3.56
CA LEU A 6 10.27 -5.49 -2.27
C LEU A 6 9.19 -6.40 -1.65
N LYS A 7 8.30 -6.96 -2.47
CA LYS A 7 7.32 -7.98 -2.04
C LYS A 7 8.03 -9.22 -1.49
N GLU A 8 9.14 -9.64 -2.10
CA GLU A 8 9.93 -10.79 -1.66
C GLU A 8 10.72 -10.51 -0.37
N THR A 9 11.09 -9.26 -0.09
CA THR A 9 11.77 -8.86 1.16
C THR A 9 10.84 -8.70 2.37
N GLY A 10 9.55 -9.04 2.23
CA GLY A 10 8.55 -8.88 3.31
C GLY A 10 8.12 -7.43 3.55
N VAL A 11 8.35 -6.54 2.58
CA VAL A 11 7.87 -5.15 2.64
C VAL A 11 6.46 -5.10 2.08
N VAL A 12 5.56 -4.45 2.81
CA VAL A 12 4.17 -4.23 2.38
C VAL A 12 4.09 -2.94 1.57
N LEU A 13 3.68 -3.05 0.30
CA LEU A 13 3.51 -1.90 -0.61
C LEU A 13 2.04 -1.52 -0.70
N PHE A 14 1.73 -0.29 -0.32
CA PHE A 14 0.44 0.37 -0.52
C PHE A 14 0.54 1.32 -1.73
N ALA A 15 -0.40 1.24 -2.66
CA ALA A 15 -0.47 2.10 -3.83
C ALA A 15 -1.72 2.99 -3.76
N ILE A 16 -1.53 4.31 -3.80
CA ILE A 16 -2.62 5.28 -3.72
C ILE A 16 -2.63 6.10 -5.00
N GLY A 17 -3.76 6.09 -5.69
CA GLY A 17 -3.97 6.88 -6.88
C GLY A 17 -4.85 8.09 -6.62
N LEU A 18 -4.45 9.24 -7.17
CA LEU A 18 -5.21 10.49 -7.10
C LEU A 18 -6.02 10.71 -8.38
N ARG A 19 -7.30 11.11 -8.23
CA ARG A 19 -8.24 11.47 -9.30
C ARG A 19 -8.55 10.35 -10.31
N TYR A 20 -7.75 10.22 -11.37
CA TYR A 20 -7.92 9.24 -12.45
C TYR A 20 -6.64 8.43 -12.67
N PRO A 21 -6.29 7.55 -11.72
CA PRO A 21 -5.12 6.70 -11.85
C PRO A 21 -5.40 5.56 -12.82
N LYS A 22 -4.36 5.05 -13.47
CA LYS A 22 -4.46 3.79 -14.20
C LYS A 22 -4.42 2.64 -13.21
N TRP A 23 -5.55 1.94 -13.12
CA TRP A 23 -5.74 0.83 -12.19
C TRP A 23 -4.69 -0.29 -12.37
N GLU A 24 -4.30 -0.56 -13.61
CA GLU A 24 -3.30 -1.59 -13.95
C GLU A 24 -1.90 -1.27 -13.38
N GLU A 25 -1.51 0.00 -13.37
CA GLU A 25 -0.19 0.41 -12.85
C GLU A 25 -0.15 0.31 -11.32
N LEU A 26 -1.24 0.67 -10.63
CA LEU A 26 -1.34 0.52 -9.18
C LEU A 26 -1.33 -0.95 -8.74
N HIS A 27 -2.07 -1.81 -9.45
CA HIS A 27 -2.08 -3.25 -9.22
C HIS A 27 -0.71 -3.91 -9.40
N ALA A 28 0.07 -3.46 -10.39
CA ALA A 28 1.41 -4.01 -10.62
C ALA A 28 2.35 -3.74 -9.42
N VAL A 29 2.15 -2.63 -8.72
CA VAL A 29 3.05 -2.17 -7.64
C VAL A 29 2.57 -2.60 -6.25
N ALA A 30 1.26 -2.59 -5.98
CA ALA A 30 0.71 -2.93 -4.68
C ALA A 30 0.95 -4.39 -4.28
N SER A 31 1.08 -4.64 -2.96
CA SER A 31 1.20 -6.00 -2.42
C SER A 31 -0.14 -6.73 -2.41
N GLU A 32 -0.08 -8.07 -2.37
CA GLU A 32 -1.29 -8.87 -2.24
C GLU A 32 -1.76 -8.92 -0.78
N PRO A 33 -3.08 -8.90 -0.52
CA PRO A 33 -4.18 -8.76 -1.49
C PRO A 33 -4.32 -7.31 -2.00
N VAL A 34 -4.37 -7.13 -3.32
CA VAL A 34 -4.40 -5.81 -3.97
C VAL A 34 -5.60 -4.96 -3.54
N GLU A 35 -6.72 -5.60 -3.22
CA GLU A 35 -7.97 -4.99 -2.77
C GLU A 35 -7.81 -4.20 -1.45
N SER A 36 -6.86 -4.60 -0.60
CA SER A 36 -6.56 -3.95 0.67
C SER A 36 -5.35 -3.01 0.60
N HIS A 37 -4.62 -3.01 -0.51
CA HIS A 37 -3.38 -2.26 -0.69
C HIS A 37 -3.49 -1.18 -1.78
N VAL A 38 -4.60 -1.11 -2.51
CA VAL A 38 -4.85 -0.09 -3.53
C VAL A 38 -5.98 0.83 -3.09
N PHE A 39 -5.72 2.13 -3.08
CA PHE A 39 -6.69 3.15 -2.72
C PHE A 39 -6.81 4.22 -3.79
N PHE A 40 -8.01 4.79 -3.89
CA PHE A 40 -8.31 5.92 -4.75
C PHE A 40 -8.76 7.08 -3.88
N ALA A 41 -8.22 8.25 -4.15
CA ALA A 41 -8.57 9.48 -3.46
C ALA A 41 -8.76 10.61 -4.46
N ASP A 42 -9.70 11.51 -4.17
CA ASP A 42 -9.99 12.65 -5.06
C ASP A 42 -8.91 13.73 -4.94
N ASP A 43 -8.45 13.97 -3.71
CA ASP A 43 -7.45 14.96 -3.35
C ASP A 43 -6.38 14.40 -2.42
N PHE A 44 -5.24 15.10 -2.32
CA PHE A 44 -4.11 14.67 -1.49
C PHE A 44 -4.49 14.50 -0.01
N HIS A 45 -5.38 15.35 0.51
CA HIS A 45 -5.81 15.25 1.91
C HIS A 45 -6.59 13.95 2.18
N ASP A 46 -7.43 13.56 1.22
CA ASP A 46 -8.21 12.31 1.29
C ASP A 46 -7.29 11.09 1.21
N ALA A 47 -6.28 11.13 0.33
CA ALA A 47 -5.25 10.09 0.22
C ALA A 47 -4.50 9.87 1.53
N ILE A 48 -4.07 10.95 2.19
CA ILE A 48 -3.31 10.86 3.43
C ILE A 48 -4.19 10.37 4.58
N ASN A 49 -5.44 10.85 4.68
CA ASN A 49 -6.36 10.37 5.71
C ASN A 49 -6.71 8.89 5.52
N GLY A 50 -7.00 8.47 4.28
CA GLY A 50 -7.28 7.07 3.95
C GLY A 50 -6.08 6.16 4.26
N LEU A 51 -4.86 6.60 3.93
CA LEU A 51 -3.64 5.89 4.30
C LEU A 51 -3.47 5.82 5.82
N TYR A 52 -3.69 6.91 6.54
CA TYR A 52 -3.56 6.97 7.99
C TYR A 52 -4.52 5.99 8.68
N THR A 53 -5.78 5.96 8.25
CA THR A 53 -6.78 5.01 8.76
C THR A 53 -6.38 3.57 8.43
N THR A 54 -5.90 3.31 7.22
CA THR A 54 -5.44 1.98 6.81
C THR A 54 -4.27 1.51 7.66
N LEU A 55 -3.24 2.35 7.83
CA LEU A 55 -2.08 2.05 8.68
C LEU A 55 -2.47 1.91 10.16
N SER A 56 -3.47 2.64 10.63
CA SER A 56 -3.96 2.50 12.01
C SER A 56 -4.77 1.22 12.22
N THR A 57 -5.45 0.74 11.17
CA THR A 57 -6.25 -0.50 11.18
C THR A 57 -5.37 -1.73 11.00
N PHE A 58 -4.34 -1.63 10.15
CA PHE A 58 -3.32 -2.65 10.04
C PHE A 58 -2.48 -2.68 11.33
N SER A 59 -2.20 -3.88 11.83
CA SER A 59 -1.27 -4.09 12.94
C SER A 59 0.20 -3.89 12.51
N VAL A 60 0.52 -2.79 11.81
CA VAL A 60 1.89 -2.47 11.36
C VAL A 60 2.85 -2.26 12.53
N CYS A 61 2.34 -1.96 13.73
CA CYS A 61 3.15 -1.90 14.96
C CYS A 61 3.72 -3.26 15.40
N SER A 62 3.43 -4.35 14.69
CA SER A 62 4.00 -5.68 14.93
C SER A 62 5.07 -6.06 13.90
N ALA A 63 5.76 -5.09 13.30
CA ALA A 63 7.00 -5.34 12.56
C ALA A 63 8.07 -5.87 13.53
N ALA A 64 7.91 -7.13 13.96
CA ALA A 64 8.96 -7.89 14.59
C ALA A 64 10.08 -7.97 13.54
N PRO A 65 11.27 -7.44 13.81
CA PRO A 65 12.40 -7.67 12.93
C PRO A 65 12.53 -9.19 12.76
N ALA A 66 12.71 -9.66 11.52
CA ALA A 66 12.99 -11.05 11.23
C ALA A 66 14.32 -11.42 11.88
N GLY A 67 14.28 -11.86 13.15
CA GLY A 67 15.49 -12.05 13.96
C GLY A 67 15.27 -12.23 15.47
N CYS A 68 14.14 -12.79 15.90
CA CYS A 68 13.99 -13.34 17.26
C CYS A 68 13.75 -14.84 17.17
#